data_AF-A0A1V3MZB6-F1
#
_entry.id   AF-A0A1V3MZB6-F1
#
_cell.length_a   1.000
_cell.length_b   1.000
_cell.length_c   1.000
_cell.angle_alpha   90.00
_cell.angle_beta   90.00
_cell.angle_gamma   90.00
#
_symmetry.space_group_name_H-M   'P 1'
#
loop_
_entity.id
_entity.type
_entity.pdbx_description
1 polymer ?
#
loop_
_entity_poly.entity_id
_entity_poly.type
_entity_poly.pdbx_seq_one_letter_code
_entity_poly.pdbx_strand_id
1 'polypeptide(L)'
;MKTLQKQLVSDIEDIYWPLTNRQLLGIVLACLCILFISAGLLLQAIDPTAGVLDIGILSVLVFAILAGLLAIYCCCWLQEILWQPFKIFHQQFSYHFNQLTSWQQCIIYFSVFFLSLFSFLAVLAIVL
;
A
#
# COMPACT_ATOMS: atom_id res chain seq x y z
N MET A 1 11.29 30.48 -42.86
CA MET A 1 10.34 30.88 -41.79
C MET A 1 9.47 29.71 -41.32
N LYS A 2 8.76 28.99 -42.21
CA LYS A 2 7.93 27.82 -41.83
C LYS A 2 8.67 26.66 -41.17
N THR A 3 9.95 26.46 -41.50
CA THR A 3 10.80 25.40 -40.93
C THR A 3 11.20 25.68 -39.49
N LEU A 4 11.56 26.92 -39.16
CA LEU A 4 11.89 27.34 -37.79
C LEU A 4 10.70 27.23 -36.85
N GLN A 5 9.50 27.56 -37.33
CA GLN A 5 8.28 27.46 -36.53
C GLN A 5 7.90 26.00 -36.23
N LYS A 6 8.14 25.09 -37.18
CA LYS A 6 7.89 23.65 -36.99
C LYS A 6 8.88 23.03 -35.99
N GLN A 7 10.13 23.46 -36.05
CA GLN A 7 11.19 23.00 -35.14
C GLN A 7 10.98 23.53 -33.71
N LEU A 8 10.53 24.78 -33.58
CA LEU A 8 10.19 25.37 -32.28
C LEU A 8 8.97 24.69 -31.64
N VAL A 9 8.00 24.24 -32.43
CA VAL A 9 6.84 23.47 -31.92
C VAL A 9 7.24 22.07 -31.47
N SER A 10 8.13 21.37 -32.20
CA SER A 10 8.61 20.05 -31.78
C SER A 10 9.48 20.13 -30.52
N ASP A 11 10.33 21.16 -30.38
CA ASP A 11 11.13 21.37 -29.17
C ASP A 11 10.26 21.66 -27.94
N ILE A 12 9.07 22.28 -28.10
CA ILE A 12 8.12 22.53 -27.00
C ILE A 12 7.41 21.24 -26.57
N GLU A 13 7.14 20.33 -27.50
CA GLU A 13 6.45 19.06 -27.24
C GLU A 13 7.35 18.07 -26.49
N ASP A 14 8.67 18.08 -26.79
CA ASP A 14 9.68 17.26 -26.08
C ASP A 14 9.98 17.75 -24.64
N ILE A 15 9.63 18.99 -24.29
CA ILE A 15 9.75 19.51 -22.91
C ILE A 15 8.70 18.87 -21.97
N TYR A 16 7.61 18.32 -22.52
CA TYR A 16 6.58 17.66 -21.73
C TYR A 16 7.02 16.23 -21.37
N TRP A 17 8.02 16.13 -20.47
CA TRP A 17 8.49 14.85 -19.94
C TRP A 17 7.31 14.15 -19.25
N PRO A 18 6.76 13.06 -19.80
CA PRO A 18 5.64 12.39 -19.17
C PRO A 18 6.15 11.82 -17.85
N LEU A 19 5.68 12.37 -16.73
CA LEU A 19 6.02 11.83 -15.42
C LEU A 19 5.62 10.36 -15.40
N THR A 20 6.60 9.49 -15.22
CA THR A 20 6.33 8.06 -15.12
C THR A 20 5.55 7.81 -13.83
N ASN A 21 4.61 6.86 -13.83
CA ASN A 21 3.80 6.54 -12.64
C ASN A 21 4.64 6.34 -11.36
N ARG A 22 5.86 5.80 -11.49
CA ARG A 22 6.83 5.64 -10.39
C ARG A 22 7.31 6.98 -9.81
N GLN A 23 7.58 7.97 -10.67
CA GLN A 23 7.99 9.31 -10.25
C GLN A 23 6.83 10.06 -9.59
N LEU A 24 5.62 9.92 -10.14
CA LEU A 24 4.41 10.50 -9.54
C LEU A 24 4.16 9.92 -8.14
N LEU A 25 4.32 8.61 -7.97
CA LEU A 25 4.24 7.95 -6.65
C LEU A 25 5.28 8.48 -5.67
N GLY A 26 6.53 8.69 -6.15
CA GLY A 26 7.59 9.29 -5.35
C GLY A 26 7.28 10.71 -4.90
N ILE A 27 6.72 11.54 -5.78
CA ILE A 27 6.32 12.92 -5.47
C ILE A 27 5.17 12.93 -4.46
N VAL A 28 4.16 12.07 -4.65
CA VAL A 28 3.04 11.94 -3.71
C VAL A 28 3.54 11.54 -2.32
N LEU A 29 4.46 10.57 -2.26
CA LEU A 29 5.07 10.14 -1.00
C LEU A 29 5.86 11.27 -0.33
N ALA A 30 6.65 12.03 -1.09
CA ALA A 30 7.40 13.17 -0.58
C ALA A 30 6.47 14.26 -0.02
N CYS A 31 5.37 14.59 -0.73
CA CYS A 31 4.34 15.52 -0.24
C CYS A 31 3.69 15.04 1.05
N LEU A 32 3.36 13.74 1.15
CA LEU A 32 2.82 13.14 2.36
C LEU A 32 3.77 13.25 3.55
N CYS A 33 5.08 13.01 3.34
CA CYS A 33 6.09 13.19 4.38
C CYS A 33 6.20 14.65 4.84
N ILE A 34 6.20 15.60 3.91
CA ILE A 34 6.26 17.03 4.24
C ILE A 34 5.01 17.45 5.03
N LEU A 35 3.83 17.02 4.60
CA LEU A 35 2.57 17.26 5.32
C LEU A 35 2.60 16.64 6.72
N PHE A 36 3.12 15.43 6.88
CA PHE A 36 3.24 14.77 8.18
C PHE A 36 4.14 15.55 9.14
N ILE A 37 5.31 16.01 8.69
CA ILE A 37 6.25 16.79 9.52
C ILE A 37 5.67 18.17 9.85
N SER A 38 4.97 18.80 8.91
CA SER A 38 4.39 20.13 9.07
C SER A 38 2.99 20.15 9.71
N ALA A 39 2.37 18.99 9.95
CA ALA A 39 1.01 18.88 10.46
C ALA A 39 0.78 19.65 11.76
N GLY A 40 1.72 19.55 12.71
CA GLY A 40 1.64 20.26 13.99
C GLY A 40 1.66 21.79 13.83
N LEU A 41 2.54 22.29 12.96
CA LEU A 41 2.64 23.73 12.66
C LEU A 41 1.40 24.25 11.91
N LEU A 42 0.89 23.47 10.95
CA LEU A 42 -0.31 23.83 10.20
C LEU A 42 -1.54 23.88 11.09
N LEU A 43 -1.70 22.93 12.02
CA LEU A 43 -2.80 22.93 12.99
C LEU A 43 -2.74 24.14 13.93
N GLN A 44 -1.54 24.50 14.41
CA GLN A 44 -1.35 25.70 15.24
C GLN A 44 -1.56 27.01 14.47
N ALA A 45 -1.30 27.04 13.17
CA ALA A 45 -1.56 28.21 12.34
C ALA A 45 -3.06 28.46 12.11
N ILE A 46 -3.87 27.39 12.10
CA ILE A 46 -5.33 27.48 11.96
C ILE A 46 -5.99 27.82 13.30
N ASP A 47 -5.52 27.20 14.39
CA ASP A 47 -5.99 27.47 15.74
C ASP A 47 -4.81 27.62 16.70
N PRO A 48 -4.47 28.85 17.13
CA PRO A 48 -3.36 29.09 18.05
C PRO A 48 -3.62 28.55 19.46
N THR A 49 -4.86 28.13 19.79
CA THR A 49 -5.17 27.41 21.04
C THR A 49 -5.01 25.90 20.91
N ALA A 50 -4.76 25.37 19.71
CA ALA A 50 -4.40 23.99 19.52
C ALA A 50 -3.06 23.70 20.24
N GLY A 51 -3.08 22.72 21.15
CA GLY A 51 -1.88 22.25 21.82
C GLY A 51 -0.81 21.77 20.83
N VAL A 52 0.46 21.76 21.25
CA VAL A 52 1.55 21.18 20.45
C VAL A 52 1.20 19.74 20.13
N LEU A 53 0.97 19.44 18.85
CA LEU A 53 0.73 18.09 18.39
C LEU A 53 1.96 17.25 18.67
N ASP A 54 1.81 16.17 19.44
CA ASP A 54 2.89 15.21 19.64
C ASP A 54 3.12 14.43 18.35
N ILE A 55 4.18 14.75 17.62
CA ILE A 55 4.58 14.00 16.43
C ILE A 55 4.82 12.52 16.78
N GLY A 56 5.20 12.20 18.03
CA GLY A 56 5.34 10.84 18.53
C GLY A 56 4.05 10.04 18.37
N ILE A 57 2.91 10.53 18.86
CA ILE A 57 1.64 9.79 18.74
C ILE A 57 1.16 9.67 17.29
N LEU A 58 1.41 10.69 16.46
CA LEU A 58 1.07 10.64 15.04
C LEU A 58 1.94 9.61 14.30
N SER A 59 3.20 9.47 14.71
CA SER A 59 4.11 8.46 14.15
C SER A 59 3.67 7.04 14.49
N VAL A 60 3.13 6.80 15.69
CA VAL A 60 2.57 5.50 16.08
C VAL A 60 1.44 5.08 15.11
N LEU A 61 0.55 6.01 14.74
CA LEU A 61 -0.51 5.73 13.77
C LEU A 61 0.06 5.35 12.39
N VAL A 62 1.06 6.10 11.90
CA VAL A 62 1.70 5.82 10.61
C VAL A 62 2.44 4.48 10.64
N PHE A 63 3.19 4.20 11.70
CA PHE A 63 3.87 2.92 11.87
C PHE A 63 2.90 1.75 11.99
N ALA A 64 1.75 1.92 12.64
CA ALA A 64 0.72 0.89 12.70
C ALA A 64 0.14 0.58 11.31
N ILE A 65 -0.13 1.61 10.50
CA ILE A 65 -0.59 1.42 9.11
C ILE A 65 0.48 0.72 8.27
N LEU A 66 1.74 1.16 8.36
CA LEU A 66 2.85 0.54 7.63
C LEU A 66 3.07 -0.92 8.05
N ALA A 67 3.02 -1.21 9.35
CA ALA A 67 3.13 -2.56 9.87
C ALA A 67 1.97 -3.45 9.39
N GLY A 68 0.74 -2.92 9.37
CA GLY A 68 -0.42 -3.62 8.82
C GLY A 68 -0.28 -3.93 7.33
N LEU A 69 0.18 -2.96 6.52
CA LEU A 69 0.44 -3.16 5.10
C LEU A 69 1.55 -4.20 4.87
N LEU A 70 2.62 -4.14 5.66
CA LEU A 70 3.71 -5.11 5.61
C LEU A 70 3.21 -6.52 5.96
N ALA A 71 2.35 -6.65 6.98
CA ALA A 71 1.74 -7.91 7.36
C ALA A 71 0.89 -8.48 6.23
N ILE A 72 0.05 -7.66 5.58
CA ILE A 72 -0.76 -8.08 4.42
C ILE A 72 0.15 -8.56 3.29
N TYR A 73 1.20 -7.80 2.97
CA TYR A 73 2.15 -8.16 1.93
C TYR A 73 2.85 -9.50 2.22
N CYS A 74 3.33 -9.70 3.45
CA CYS A 74 3.91 -10.96 3.89
C CYS A 74 2.92 -12.13 3.76
N CYS A 75 1.64 -11.91 4.09
CA CYS A 75 0.61 -12.94 3.96
C CYS A 75 0.35 -13.30 2.49
N CYS A 76 0.20 -12.30 1.61
CA CYS A 76 0.05 -12.54 0.18
C CYS A 76 1.26 -13.27 -0.41
N TRP A 77 2.47 -12.87 0.00
CA TRP A 77 3.71 -13.51 -0.43
C TRP A 77 3.80 -14.97 0.04
N LEU A 78 3.46 -15.23 1.31
CA LEU A 78 3.42 -16.58 1.86
C LEU A 78 2.38 -17.45 1.16
N GLN A 79 1.20 -16.90 0.88
CA GLN A 79 0.16 -17.58 0.11
C GLN A 79 0.67 -17.94 -1.29
N GLU A 80 1.31 -17.01 -2.01
CA GLU A 80 1.87 -17.26 -3.33
C GLU A 80 2.87 -18.43 -3.31
N ILE A 81 3.78 -18.47 -2.33
CA ILE A 81 4.71 -19.58 -2.14
C ILE A 81 3.98 -20.90 -1.89
N LEU A 82 2.94 -20.88 -1.05
CA LEU A 82 2.14 -22.07 -0.76
C LEU A 82 1.42 -22.60 -2.01
N TRP A 83 1.02 -21.70 -2.91
CA TRP A 83 0.29 -22.00 -4.14
C TRP A 83 1.18 -22.43 -5.32
N GLN A 84 2.48 -22.09 -5.33
CA GLN A 84 3.44 -22.52 -6.35
C GLN A 84 3.35 -24.03 -6.71
N PRO A 85 3.38 -24.97 -5.75
CA PRO A 85 3.28 -26.40 -6.07
C PRO A 85 1.89 -26.82 -6.60
N PHE A 86 0.85 -26.05 -6.31
CA PHE A 86 -0.54 -26.35 -6.67
C PHE A 86 -1.04 -25.52 -7.85
N LYS A 87 -0.15 -25.03 -8.72
CA LYS A 87 -0.48 -24.08 -9.80
C LYS A 87 -1.66 -24.50 -10.70
N ILE A 88 -1.75 -25.79 -11.03
CA ILE A 88 -2.86 -26.34 -11.84
C ILE A 88 -4.18 -26.28 -11.07
N PHE A 89 -4.17 -26.66 -9.79
CA PHE A 89 -5.34 -26.59 -8.91
C PHE A 89 -5.75 -25.13 -8.67
N HIS A 90 -4.79 -24.20 -8.51
CA HIS A 90 -5.05 -22.78 -8.37
C HIS A 90 -5.81 -22.19 -9.56
N GLN A 91 -5.47 -22.59 -10.80
CA GLN A 91 -6.18 -22.14 -12.00
C GLN A 91 -7.65 -22.59 -12.03
N GLN A 92 -7.94 -23.77 -11.50
CA GLN A 92 -9.29 -24.32 -11.40
C GLN A 92 -9.95 -23.99 -10.04
N PHE A 93 -9.26 -23.27 -9.15
CA PHE A 93 -9.72 -23.06 -7.78
C PHE A 93 -11.07 -22.36 -7.75
N SER A 94 -11.28 -21.33 -8.58
CA SER A 94 -12.57 -20.64 -8.66
C SER A 94 -13.72 -21.57 -9.07
N TYR A 95 -13.46 -22.52 -9.97
CA TYR A 95 -14.44 -23.51 -10.39
C TYR A 95 -14.78 -24.49 -9.28
N HIS A 96 -13.78 -25.00 -8.57
CA HIS A 96 -13.99 -25.90 -7.43
C HIS A 96 -14.60 -25.18 -6.22
N PHE A 97 -14.21 -23.94 -5.98
CA PHE A 97 -14.68 -23.11 -4.88
C PHE A 97 -16.16 -22.77 -5.06
N ASN A 98 -16.60 -22.44 -6.27
CA ASN A 98 -18.01 -22.15 -6.56
C ASN A 98 -18.92 -23.39 -6.49
N GLN A 99 -18.37 -24.60 -6.48
CA GLN A 99 -19.14 -25.83 -6.23
C GLN A 99 -19.36 -26.11 -4.74
N LEU A 100 -18.62 -25.45 -3.86
CA LEU A 100 -18.78 -25.59 -2.42
C LEU A 100 -20.04 -24.85 -1.95
N THR A 101 -20.63 -25.37 -0.89
CA THR A 101 -21.70 -24.67 -0.19
C THR A 101 -21.18 -23.37 0.41
N SER A 102 -22.03 -22.34 0.51
CA SER A 102 -21.65 -21.05 1.11
C SER A 102 -21.04 -21.19 2.50
N TRP A 103 -21.48 -22.19 3.27
CA TRP A 103 -20.91 -22.52 4.58
C TRP A 103 -19.46 -23.01 4.50
N GLN A 104 -19.15 -23.92 3.56
CA GLN A 104 -17.78 -24.41 3.35
C GLN A 104 -16.86 -23.30 2.83
N GLN A 105 -17.34 -22.44 1.93
CA GLN A 105 -16.60 -21.26 1.48
C GLN A 105 -16.26 -20.35 2.66
N CYS A 106 -17.23 -20.11 3.53
CA CYS A 106 -17.06 -19.31 4.74
C CYS A 106 -15.99 -19.90 5.68
N ILE A 107 -16.02 -21.22 5.89
CA ILE A 107 -14.99 -21.92 6.68
C ILE A 107 -13.60 -21.70 6.08
N ILE A 108 -13.44 -21.88 4.76
CA ILE A 108 -12.14 -21.71 4.10
C ILE A 108 -11.62 -20.27 4.28
N TYR A 109 -12.46 -19.26 4.07
CA TYR A 109 -12.06 -17.87 4.29
C TYR A 109 -11.61 -17.60 5.73
N PHE A 110 -12.40 -18.05 6.71
CA PHE A 110 -12.05 -17.87 8.11
C PHE A 110 -10.79 -18.63 8.49
N SER A 111 -10.61 -19.87 8.02
CA SER A 111 -9.41 -20.66 8.29
C SER A 111 -8.15 -19.97 7.77
N VAL A 112 -8.17 -19.47 6.53
CA VAL A 112 -7.02 -18.75 5.96
C VAL A 112 -6.72 -17.48 6.76
N PHE A 113 -7.76 -16.72 7.13
CA PHE A 113 -7.60 -15.51 7.94
C PHE A 113 -7.01 -15.82 9.33
N PHE A 114 -7.59 -16.78 10.06
CA PHE A 114 -7.13 -17.13 11.40
C PHE A 114 -5.72 -17.73 11.42
N LEU A 115 -5.35 -18.54 10.42
CA LEU A 115 -3.99 -19.05 10.30
C LEU A 115 -2.98 -17.93 10.03
N SER A 116 -3.32 -17.00 9.14
CA SER A 116 -2.51 -15.81 8.85
C SER A 116 -2.33 -14.93 10.10
N LEU A 117 -3.41 -14.67 10.84
CA LEU A 117 -3.37 -13.92 12.09
C LEU A 117 -2.52 -14.64 13.15
N PHE A 118 -2.69 -15.95 13.29
CA PHE A 118 -1.92 -16.77 14.22
C PHE A 118 -0.42 -16.74 13.91
N SER A 119 -0.03 -16.91 12.64
CA SER A 119 1.38 -16.80 12.24
C SER A 119 1.96 -15.42 12.54
N PHE A 120 1.19 -14.35 12.30
CA PHE A 120 1.62 -12.99 12.66
C PHE A 120 1.85 -12.83 14.17
N LEU A 121 0.89 -13.28 14.99
CA LEU A 121 0.99 -13.22 16.45
C LEU A 121 2.16 -14.07 16.97
N ALA A 122 2.41 -15.25 16.38
CA ALA A 122 3.52 -16.11 16.76
C ALA A 122 4.88 -15.44 16.48
N VAL A 123 5.02 -14.78 15.33
CA VAL A 123 6.24 -14.01 15.02
C VAL A 123 6.40 -12.84 15.98
N LEU A 124 5.31 -12.11 16.26
CA LEU A 124 5.33 -11.00 17.21
C LEU A 124 5.77 -11.46 18.61
N ALA A 125 5.27 -12.61 19.07
CA ALA A 125 5.62 -13.20 20.37
C ALA A 125 7.09 -13.68 20.46
N ILE A 126 7.74 -13.93 19.32
CA ILE A 126 9.19 -14.26 19.29
C ILE A 126 10.04 -12.98 19.32
N VAL A 127 9.53 -11.89 18.76
CA VAL A 127 10.25 -10.62 18.62
C VAL A 127 10.16 -9.76 19.90
N LEU A 128 9.05 -9.84 20.64
CA LEU A 128 8.80 -9.11 21.88
C LEU A 128 9.35 -9.85 23.11
#